data_AF-A0A6S6M4E9-F1
#
_entry.id   AF-A0A6S6M4E9-F1
#
_cell.length_a   1.000
_cell.length_b   1.000
_cell.length_c   1.000
_cell.angle_alpha   90.00
_cell.angle_beta   90.00
_cell.angle_gamma   90.00
#
_symmetry.space_group_name_H-M   'P 1'
#
loop_
_entity.id
_entity.type
_entity.pdbx_description
1 polymer ?
#
loop_
_entity_poly.entity_id
_entity_poly.type
_entity_poly.pdbx_seq_one_letter_code
_entity_poly.pdbx_strand_id
1 'polypeptide(L)'
;MRNYEQNVKNPGIDKDKFYLNYILHPYWGAAYYTRARERGFEEGQSFLYSAALSTLYEFGVECFFEKPSIQDMFVTPVVGSVIGKYLFEPVRKNIRQKAERDWYDEALMVATDPIGVLSNSFEKMFGIKSQLEVNYTAPAGSPKVDVMVKFQLR
;
A
#
# COMPACT_ATOMS: atom_id res chain seq x y z
N MET A 1 -17.94 -10.31 -16.73
CA MET A 1 -18.64 -9.06 -16.35
C MET A 1 -19.85 -9.28 -15.46
N ARG A 2 -20.75 -10.26 -15.74
CA ARG A 2 -21.90 -10.56 -14.85
C ARG A 2 -21.54 -10.85 -13.39
N ASN A 3 -20.43 -11.55 -13.13
CA ASN A 3 -19.98 -11.86 -11.76
C ASN A 3 -19.50 -10.61 -11.00
N TYR A 4 -18.72 -9.74 -11.66
CA TYR A 4 -18.26 -8.47 -11.06
C TYR A 4 -19.44 -7.58 -10.63
N GLU A 5 -20.46 -7.42 -11.49
CA GLU A 5 -21.64 -6.62 -11.16
C GLU A 5 -22.44 -7.17 -9.97
N GLN A 6 -22.47 -8.48 -9.78
CA GLN A 6 -23.10 -9.11 -8.61
C GLN A 6 -22.26 -8.97 -7.34
N ASN A 7 -20.94 -9.12 -7.47
CA ASN A 7 -19.99 -9.08 -6.35
C ASN A 7 -19.88 -7.67 -5.76
N VAL A 8 -19.77 -6.62 -6.59
CA VAL A 8 -19.72 -5.22 -6.14
C VAL A 8 -20.98 -4.84 -5.34
N LYS A 9 -22.15 -5.36 -5.74
CA LYS A 9 -23.44 -5.02 -5.11
C LYS A 9 -23.69 -5.75 -3.79
N ASN A 10 -22.92 -6.79 -3.50
CA ASN A 10 -23.10 -7.60 -2.31
C ASN A 10 -21.74 -7.86 -1.66
N PRO A 11 -21.07 -6.89 -1.03
CA PRO A 11 -19.90 -7.17 -0.18
C PRO A 11 -20.31 -7.96 1.07
N GLY A 12 -19.38 -8.62 1.74
CA GLY A 12 -19.70 -9.46 2.89
C GLY A 12 -18.47 -9.96 3.62
N ILE A 13 -18.68 -10.85 4.57
CA ILE A 13 -17.59 -11.46 5.33
C ILE A 13 -17.23 -12.75 4.58
N ASP A 14 -16.05 -12.79 3.99
CA ASP A 14 -15.58 -14.01 3.34
C ASP A 14 -15.07 -15.03 4.36
N LYS A 15 -15.10 -16.31 4.01
CA LYS A 15 -14.58 -17.44 4.80
C LYS A 15 -13.29 -17.97 4.19
N ASP A 16 -12.47 -17.08 3.66
CA ASP A 16 -11.21 -17.45 3.06
C ASP A 16 -10.24 -18.10 4.06
N LYS A 17 -9.26 -18.81 3.51
CA LYS A 17 -8.25 -19.52 4.29
C LYS A 17 -7.55 -18.52 5.20
N PHE A 18 -7.47 -18.82 6.49
CA PHE A 18 -6.84 -18.00 7.54
C PHE A 18 -5.51 -17.33 7.13
N TYR A 19 -4.65 -18.00 6.36
CA TYR A 19 -3.39 -17.43 5.89
C TYR A 19 -3.56 -16.20 4.98
N LEU A 20 -4.60 -16.16 4.14
CA LEU A 20 -4.84 -15.02 3.25
C LEU A 20 -5.18 -13.77 4.08
N ASN A 21 -6.22 -13.84 4.91
CA ASN A 21 -6.76 -12.70 5.65
C ASN A 21 -5.84 -12.19 6.76
N TYR A 22 -5.02 -13.07 7.36
CA TYR A 22 -4.22 -12.71 8.53
C TYR A 22 -2.71 -12.66 8.29
N ILE A 23 -2.23 -13.10 7.12
CA ILE A 23 -0.79 -13.03 6.78
C ILE A 23 -0.60 -12.27 5.47
N LEU A 24 -1.24 -12.71 4.39
CA LEU A 24 -1.00 -12.11 3.07
C LEU A 24 -1.57 -10.69 2.97
N HIS A 25 -2.84 -10.49 3.35
CA HIS A 25 -3.43 -9.16 3.30
C HIS A 25 -2.71 -8.19 4.24
N PRO A 26 -2.48 -8.48 5.54
CA PRO A 26 -1.74 -7.57 6.42
C PRO A 26 -0.32 -7.26 5.93
N TYR A 27 0.35 -8.22 5.29
CA TYR A 27 1.64 -7.96 4.62
C TYR A 27 1.50 -6.93 3.50
N TRP A 28 0.51 -7.07 2.62
CA TRP A 28 0.28 -6.10 1.54
C TRP A 28 -0.12 -4.72 2.09
N GLY A 29 -0.93 -4.68 3.15
CA GLY A 29 -1.19 -3.44 3.89
C GLY A 29 0.09 -2.79 4.42
N ALA A 30 1.00 -3.58 4.99
CA ALA A 30 2.30 -3.09 5.45
C ALA A 30 3.18 -2.59 4.30
N ALA A 31 3.18 -3.26 3.14
CA ALA A 31 3.89 -2.84 1.96
C ALA A 31 3.32 -1.53 1.38
N TYR A 32 1.99 -1.37 1.31
CA TYR A 32 1.33 -0.13 0.88
C TYR A 32 1.65 1.03 1.82
N TYR A 33 1.54 0.81 3.13
CA TYR A 33 1.90 1.79 4.15
C TYR A 33 3.39 2.19 4.02
N THR A 34 4.29 1.22 3.91
CA THR A 34 5.74 1.47 3.78
C THR A 34 6.03 2.26 2.51
N ARG A 35 5.38 1.93 1.38
CA ARG A 35 5.57 2.68 0.14
C ARG A 35 5.19 4.16 0.28
N ALA A 36 4.14 4.48 1.02
CA ALA A 36 3.76 5.87 1.30
C ALA A 36 4.81 6.56 2.20
N ARG A 37 5.29 5.88 3.24
CA ARG A 37 6.36 6.40 4.12
C ARG A 37 7.65 6.70 3.34
N GLU A 38 8.01 5.85 2.39
CA GLU A 38 9.15 6.06 1.49
C GLU A 38 8.97 7.23 0.51
N ARG A 39 7.74 7.68 0.29
CA ARG A 39 7.43 8.90 -0.47
C ARG A 39 7.30 10.15 0.40
N GLY A 40 7.57 10.04 1.70
CA GLY A 40 7.57 11.16 2.64
C GLY A 40 6.23 11.47 3.30
N PHE A 41 5.23 10.59 3.17
CA PHE A 41 3.92 10.77 3.78
C PHE A 41 4.01 10.60 5.29
N GLU A 42 3.25 11.37 6.06
CA GLU A 42 3.12 11.17 7.50
C GLU A 42 2.37 9.87 7.85
N GLU A 43 2.46 9.40 9.09
CA GLU A 43 1.85 8.12 9.51
C GLU A 43 0.36 8.02 9.20
N GLY A 44 -0.41 9.07 9.48
CA GLY A 44 -1.85 9.11 9.19
C GLY A 44 -2.15 9.09 7.69
N GLN A 45 -1.33 9.79 6.89
CA GLN A 45 -1.45 9.80 5.44
C GLN A 45 -1.08 8.43 4.85
N SER A 46 -0.05 7.78 5.38
CA SER A 46 0.36 6.43 4.99
C SER A 46 -0.68 5.38 5.36
N PHE A 47 -1.36 5.53 6.50
CA PHE A 47 -2.51 4.69 6.85
C PHE A 47 -3.64 4.84 5.83
N LEU A 48 -4.04 6.09 5.52
CA LEU A 48 -5.09 6.34 4.52
C LEU A 48 -4.70 5.83 3.13
N TYR A 49 -3.44 5.99 2.75
CA TYR A 49 -2.91 5.45 1.49
C TYR A 49 -3.02 3.92 1.45
N SER A 50 -2.63 3.25 2.54
CA SER A 50 -2.78 1.79 2.66
C SER A 50 -4.24 1.37 2.58
N ALA A 51 -5.15 2.05 3.29
CA ALA A 51 -6.57 1.73 3.29
C ALA A 51 -7.21 1.91 1.91
N ALA A 52 -6.83 2.98 1.20
CA ALA A 52 -7.30 3.23 -0.16
C ALA A 52 -6.82 2.14 -1.13
N LEU A 53 -5.54 1.77 -1.09
CA LEU A 53 -5.02 0.71 -1.97
C LEU A 53 -5.60 -0.67 -1.64
N SER A 54 -5.75 -1.02 -0.36
CA SER A 54 -6.42 -2.26 0.05
C SER A 54 -7.85 -2.30 -0.47
N THR A 55 -8.59 -1.20 -0.36
CA THR A 55 -9.96 -1.10 -0.89
C THR A 55 -9.99 -1.23 -2.42
N LEU A 56 -9.04 -0.60 -3.13
CA LEU A 56 -8.94 -0.71 -4.58
C LEU A 56 -8.57 -2.12 -5.04
N TYR A 57 -7.79 -2.86 -4.25
CA TYR A 57 -7.47 -4.25 -4.55
C TYR A 57 -8.71 -5.15 -4.42
N GLU A 58 -9.43 -5.03 -3.30
CA GLU A 58 -10.65 -5.79 -3.00
C GLU A 58 -11.75 -5.54 -4.05
N PHE A 59 -12.07 -4.28 -4.33
CA PHE A 59 -13.10 -3.91 -5.33
C PHE A 59 -12.61 -3.99 -6.77
N GLY A 60 -11.30 -3.99 -6.99
CA GLY A 60 -10.70 -4.06 -8.30
C GLY A 60 -10.43 -5.50 -8.69
N VAL A 61 -9.32 -6.05 -8.20
CA VAL A 61 -8.77 -7.34 -8.63
C VAL A 61 -9.57 -8.51 -8.06
N GLU A 62 -9.80 -8.53 -6.75
CA GLU A 62 -10.49 -9.65 -6.09
C GLU A 62 -11.96 -9.72 -6.53
N CYS A 63 -12.63 -8.58 -6.71
CA CYS A 63 -14.03 -8.53 -7.14
C CYS A 63 -14.33 -9.25 -8.48
N PHE A 64 -13.33 -9.43 -9.35
CA PHE A 64 -13.49 -10.22 -10.57
C PHE A 64 -13.64 -11.72 -10.33
N PHE A 65 -13.09 -12.21 -9.21
CA PHE A 65 -13.00 -13.64 -8.90
C PHE A 65 -13.89 -14.01 -7.72
N GLU A 66 -13.93 -13.17 -6.70
CA GLU A 66 -14.60 -13.40 -5.41
C GLU A 66 -15.36 -12.14 -4.95
N LYS A 67 -16.05 -12.25 -3.82
CA LYS A 67 -16.88 -11.18 -3.28
C LYS A 67 -16.02 -10.30 -2.38
N PRO A 68 -16.01 -8.96 -2.53
CA PRO A 68 -15.18 -8.09 -1.70
C PRO A 68 -15.40 -8.31 -0.20
N SER A 69 -14.30 -8.50 0.52
CA SER A 69 -14.32 -8.83 1.93
C SER A 69 -14.33 -7.56 2.77
N ILE A 70 -15.45 -7.33 3.47
CA ILE A 70 -15.59 -6.17 4.36
C ILE A 70 -14.57 -6.25 5.50
N GLN A 71 -14.24 -7.45 5.96
CA GLN A 71 -13.25 -7.65 7.02
C GLN A 71 -11.88 -7.17 6.58
N ASP A 72 -11.46 -7.53 5.37
CA ASP A 72 -10.12 -7.25 4.87
C ASP A 72 -9.96 -5.76 4.53
N MET A 73 -11.04 -5.03 4.24
CA MET A 73 -11.02 -3.56 4.15
C MET A 73 -10.60 -2.85 5.44
N PHE A 74 -10.81 -3.47 6.61
CA PHE A 74 -10.42 -2.89 7.91
C PHE A 74 -9.18 -3.54 8.49
N VAL A 75 -9.13 -4.88 8.51
CA VAL A 75 -8.04 -5.65 9.11
C VAL A 75 -6.73 -5.37 8.37
N THR A 76 -6.77 -5.32 7.04
CA THR A 76 -5.58 -5.12 6.21
C THR A 76 -4.88 -3.80 6.48
N PRO A 77 -5.52 -2.62 6.37
CA PRO A 77 -4.83 -1.37 6.64
C PRO A 77 -4.50 -1.17 8.13
N VAL A 78 -5.32 -1.69 9.05
CA VAL A 78 -5.06 -1.54 10.49
C VAL A 78 -3.86 -2.39 10.91
N VAL A 79 -3.89 -3.71 10.67
CA VAL A 79 -2.78 -4.59 11.04
C VAL A 79 -1.56 -4.30 10.18
N GLY A 80 -1.76 -4.04 8.89
CA GLY A 80 -0.69 -3.70 7.96
C GLY A 80 0.05 -2.42 8.34
N SER A 81 -0.65 -1.35 8.75
CA SER A 81 0.02 -0.12 9.21
C SER A 81 0.82 -0.32 10.49
N VAL A 82 0.34 -1.16 11.41
CA VAL A 82 1.09 -1.55 12.62
C VAL A 82 2.37 -2.29 12.24
N ILE A 83 2.29 -3.29 11.36
CA ILE A 83 3.48 -4.01 10.86
C ILE A 83 4.42 -3.05 10.11
N GLY A 84 3.88 -2.20 9.24
CA GLY A 84 4.65 -1.22 8.48
C GLY A 84 5.44 -0.28 9.39
N LYS A 85 4.76 0.32 10.38
CA LYS A 85 5.36 1.28 11.31
C LYS A 85 6.34 0.63 12.30
N TYR A 86 5.98 -0.51 12.89
CA TYR A 86 6.74 -1.06 14.02
C TYR A 86 7.70 -2.20 13.63
N LEU A 87 7.58 -2.75 12.42
CA LEU A 87 8.51 -3.77 11.91
C LEU A 87 9.27 -3.29 10.67
N PHE A 88 8.58 -2.86 9.61
CA PHE A 88 9.25 -2.56 8.34
C PHE A 88 10.07 -1.28 8.42
N GLU A 89 9.51 -0.20 8.95
CA GLU A 89 10.23 1.08 9.12
C GLU A 89 11.53 0.91 9.93
N PRO A 90 11.54 0.28 11.13
CA PRO A 90 12.76 0.02 11.88
C PRO A 90 13.78 -0.84 11.15
N VAL A 91 13.34 -1.94 10.51
CA VAL A 91 14.23 -2.83 9.74
C VAL A 91 14.93 -2.06 8.64
N ARG A 92 14.17 -1.28 7.86
CA ARG A 92 14.71 -0.47 6.77
C ARG A 92 15.64 0.63 7.28
N LYS A 93 15.29 1.28 8.39
CA LYS A 93 16.14 2.30 9.02
C LYS A 93 17.47 1.70 9.48
N ASN A 94 17.45 0.54 10.11
CA ASN A 94 18.66 -0.16 10.56
C ASN A 94 19.55 -0.53 9.38
N ILE A 95 18.98 -1.09 8.30
CA ILE A 95 19.73 -1.44 7.07
C ILE A 95 20.36 -0.20 6.43
N ARG A 96 19.65 0.94 6.42
CA ARG A 96 20.16 2.19 5.85
C ARG A 96 21.36 2.76 6.60
N GLN A 97 21.47 2.48 7.90
CA GLN A 97 22.54 2.96 8.76
C GLN A 97 23.81 2.10 8.71
N LYS A 98 23.73 0.88 8.15
CA LYS A 98 24.89 0.01 7.98
C LYS A 98 25.89 0.60 6.97
N ALA A 99 27.18 0.56 7.32
CA ALA A 99 28.26 0.97 6.43
C ALA A 99 28.47 -0.04 5.28
N GLU A 100 28.36 -1.33 5.59
CA GLU A 100 28.39 -2.43 4.62
C GLU A 100 27.09 -3.22 4.72
N ARG A 101 26.51 -3.57 3.57
CA ARG A 101 25.25 -4.31 3.48
C ARG A 101 25.51 -5.70 2.93
N ASP A 102 24.89 -6.68 3.58
CA ASP A 102 24.88 -8.05 3.09
C ASP A 102 23.74 -8.28 2.09
N TRP A 103 23.78 -9.41 1.40
CA TRP A 103 22.73 -9.78 0.43
C TRP A 103 21.32 -9.83 1.06
N TYR A 104 21.21 -10.24 2.33
CA TYR A 104 19.93 -10.33 3.03
C TYR A 104 19.37 -8.95 3.41
N ASP A 105 20.22 -7.94 3.57
CA ASP A 105 19.78 -6.56 3.78
C ASP A 105 19.05 -6.04 2.54
N GLU A 106 19.57 -6.34 1.35
CA GLU A 106 18.91 -5.99 0.10
C GLU A 106 17.60 -6.78 -0.09
N ALA A 107 17.61 -8.08 0.22
CA ALA A 107 16.40 -8.90 0.18
C ALA A 107 15.30 -8.35 1.11
N LEU A 108 15.65 -7.89 2.31
CA LEU A 108 14.71 -7.26 3.24
C LEU A 108 14.21 -5.91 2.72
N MET A 109 15.06 -5.12 2.06
CA MET A 109 14.64 -3.86 1.44
C MET A 109 13.63 -4.08 0.30
N VAL A 110 13.80 -5.15 -0.48
CA VAL A 110 12.86 -5.56 -1.52
C VAL A 110 11.57 -6.10 -0.90
N ALA A 111 11.67 -6.98 0.10
CA ALA A 111 10.50 -7.59 0.75
C ALA A 111 9.62 -6.57 1.48
N THR A 112 10.20 -5.50 2.02
CA THR A 112 9.44 -4.47 2.75
C THR A 112 8.88 -3.35 1.87
N ASP A 113 9.37 -3.19 0.62
CA ASP A 113 8.82 -2.26 -0.36
C ASP A 113 8.94 -2.78 -1.81
N PRO A 114 8.27 -3.90 -2.15
CA PRO A 114 8.35 -4.49 -3.49
C PRO A 114 7.79 -3.55 -4.56
N ILE A 115 6.80 -2.74 -4.19
CA ILE A 115 6.15 -1.76 -5.07
C ILE A 115 7.14 -0.64 -5.40
N GLY A 116 7.94 -0.19 -4.44
CA GLY A 116 8.99 0.79 -4.68
C GLY A 116 10.05 0.30 -5.65
N VAL A 117 10.45 -0.98 -5.55
CA VAL A 117 11.41 -1.59 -6.47
C VAL A 117 10.85 -1.60 -7.90
N LEU A 118 9.60 -2.03 -8.06
CA LEU A 118 8.91 -2.04 -9.37
C LEU A 118 8.73 -0.63 -9.93
N SER A 119 8.25 0.31 -9.11
CA SER A 119 8.07 1.72 -9.46
C SER A 119 9.39 2.33 -9.94
N ASN A 120 10.48 2.16 -9.18
CA ASN A 120 11.79 2.70 -9.53
C ASN A 120 12.36 2.06 -10.80
N SER A 121 12.07 0.78 -11.05
CA SER A 121 12.49 0.08 -12.26
C SER A 121 11.76 0.61 -13.49
N PHE A 122 10.45 0.84 -13.38
CA PHE A 122 9.64 1.45 -14.44
C PHE A 122 10.09 2.88 -14.74
N GLU A 123 10.29 3.70 -13.70
CA GLU A 123 10.80 5.06 -13.84
C GLU A 123 12.14 5.12 -14.59
N LYS A 124 13.07 4.20 -14.28
CA LYS A 124 14.35 4.10 -14.98
C LYS A 124 14.20 3.68 -16.45
N MET A 125 13.33 2.72 -16.73
CA MET A 125 13.10 2.20 -18.09
C MET A 125 12.50 3.25 -19.02
N PHE A 126 11.59 4.08 -18.50
CA PHE A 126 10.84 5.06 -19.30
C PHE A 126 11.33 6.51 -19.09
N GLY A 127 12.33 6.74 -18.25
CA GLY A 127 12.87 8.09 -17.99
C GLY A 127 11.91 9.04 -17.28
N ILE A 128 10.89 8.51 -16.59
CA ILE A 128 9.85 9.27 -15.90
C ILE A 128 10.23 9.38 -14.42
N LYS A 129 10.24 10.59 -13.84
CA LYS A 129 10.21 10.78 -12.38
C LYS A 129 8.79 11.10 -11.95
N SER A 130 8.22 10.30 -11.06
CA SER A 130 6.91 10.59 -10.45
C SER A 130 7.10 11.23 -9.08
N GLN A 131 6.70 12.49 -8.94
CA GLN A 131 6.59 13.15 -7.63
C GLN A 131 5.11 13.23 -7.27
N LEU A 132 4.75 12.54 -6.18
CA LEU A 132 3.40 12.57 -5.63
C LEU A 132 3.37 13.57 -4.49
N GLU A 133 2.74 14.72 -4.73
CA GLU A 133 2.56 15.77 -3.73
C GLU A 133 1.08 15.76 -3.33
N VAL A 134 0.78 15.28 -2.11
CA VAL A 134 -0.58 15.25 -1.57
C VAL A 134 -0.74 16.40 -0.60
N ASN A 135 -1.36 17.48 -1.08
CA ASN A 135 -1.73 18.61 -0.24
C ASN A 135 -3.14 18.36 0.30
N TYR A 136 -3.22 18.02 1.59
CA TYR A 136 -4.49 17.76 2.27
C TYR A 136 -4.74 18.78 3.37
N THR A 137 -5.78 19.59 3.20
CA THR A 137 -6.32 20.46 4.24
C THR A 137 -7.76 20.04 4.52
N ALA A 138 -8.03 19.49 5.69
CA ALA A 138 -9.40 19.12 6.11
C ALA A 138 -10.17 20.36 6.62
N PRO A 139 -11.38 20.66 6.12
CA PRO A 139 -12.30 21.62 6.75
C PRO A 139 -13.25 20.91 7.71
N ALA A 140 -13.78 21.65 8.67
CA ALA A 140 -15.08 21.32 9.23
C ALA A 140 -16.11 21.36 8.08
N GLY A 141 -16.46 20.20 7.53
CA GLY A 141 -17.53 20.04 6.54
C GLY A 141 -17.23 19.26 5.25
N SER A 142 -15.98 18.83 4.98
CA SER A 142 -15.52 17.75 4.04
C SER A 142 -14.25 18.18 3.29
N PRO A 143 -13.21 17.33 3.15
CA PRO A 143 -11.92 17.76 2.60
C PRO A 143 -11.91 17.94 1.08
N LYS A 144 -11.39 19.08 0.61
CA LYS A 144 -10.82 19.15 -0.74
C LYS A 144 -9.50 18.40 -0.71
N VAL A 145 -9.37 17.40 -1.58
CA VAL A 145 -8.12 16.64 -1.77
C VAL A 145 -7.52 17.09 -3.09
N ASP A 146 -6.50 17.95 -3.04
CA ASP A 146 -5.71 18.29 -4.21
C ASP A 146 -4.56 17.29 -4.31
N VAL A 147 -4.75 16.26 -5.14
CA VAL A 147 -3.69 15.32 -5.50
C VAL A 147 -3.00 15.84 -6.76
N MET A 148 -1.80 16.39 -6.62
CA MET A 148 -0.99 16.78 -7.76
C MET A 148 0.05 15.70 -8.03
N VAL A 149 -0.11 14.99 -9.15
CA VAL A 149 0.91 14.06 -9.65
C VAL A 149 1.75 14.79 -10.68
N LYS A 150 2.98 15.16 -10.32
CA LYS A 150 3.93 15.76 -11.24
C LYS A 150 4.72 14.64 -11.91
N PHE A 151 4.55 14.51 -13.21
CA PHE A 151 5.41 13.68 -14.05
C PHE A 151 6.46 14.58 -14.69
N GLN A 152 7.73 14.32 -14.39
CA GLN A 152 8.85 14.97 -15.09
C GLN A 152 9.55 13.93 -15.95
N LEU A 153 9.51 14.12 -17.27
CA LEU A 153 10.40 13.42 -18.18
C LEU A 153 11.79 14.04 -18.07
N ARG A 154 12.83 13.21 -18.07
CA ARG A 154 14.20 13.67 -18.22
C ARG A 154 14.48 14.22 -19.61
#